data_AF-A0A7S2R8A3-F1
#
_entry.id   AF-A0A7S2R8A3-F1
#
_cell.length_a   1.000
_cell.length_b   1.000
_cell.length_c   1.000
_cell.angle_alpha   90.00
_cell.angle_beta   90.00
_cell.angle_gamma   90.00
#
_symmetry.space_group_name_H-M   'P 1'
#
loop_
_entity.id
_entity.type
_entity.pdbx_description
1 polymer ?
#
loop_
_entity_poly.entity_id
_entity_poly.type
_entity_poly.pdbx_seq_one_letter_code
_entity_poly.pdbx_strand_id
1 'polypeptide(L)'
;EDRCRTNVHLVYSVQVADASVIAATGGEYSFDGGVTWASTGATGFYEQHIDLTDGSYFQAMQFDVDVFDDPTEAEQTKRGFADEEGQVCVRVWAQDSLTGSVTWITDGYCLDVCSSLSEFHNPDPDTACTTSKTRTTTMTTTTTMG
;
A
#
# COMPACT_ATOMS: atom_id res chain seq x y z
N GLU A 1 8.88 -28.24 0.35
CA GLU A 1 7.76 -27.43 0.84
C GLU A 1 7.78 -26.19 0.00
N ASP A 2 6.81 -26.04 -0.88
CA ASP A 2 6.78 -24.96 -1.87
C ASP A 2 6.10 -23.75 -1.23
N ARG A 3 6.72 -23.24 -0.17
CA ARG A 3 6.23 -22.06 0.53
C ARG A 3 6.47 -20.83 -0.34
N CYS A 4 5.38 -20.18 -0.75
CA CYS A 4 5.44 -18.90 -1.43
C CYS A 4 5.52 -17.77 -0.39
N ARG A 5 6.35 -16.76 -0.68
CA ARG A 5 6.36 -15.50 0.06
C ARG A 5 6.01 -14.39 -0.93
N THR A 6 4.93 -13.67 -0.66
CA THR A 6 4.63 -12.41 -1.38
C THR A 6 4.81 -11.25 -0.42
N ASN A 7 5.68 -10.32 -0.80
CA ASN A 7 5.87 -9.09 -0.05
C ASN A 7 5.43 -7.90 -0.91
N VAL A 8 4.62 -7.02 -0.32
CA VAL A 8 4.25 -5.74 -0.91
C VAL A 8 4.65 -4.65 0.05
N HIS A 9 5.33 -3.64 -0.49
CA HIS A 9 5.78 -2.47 0.23
C HIS A 9 5.35 -1.23 -0.55
N LEU A 10 4.53 -0.39 0.07
CA LEU A 10 3.95 0.81 -0.54
C LEU A 10 4.25 2.02 0.33
N VAL A 11 4.86 3.03 -0.28
CA VAL A 11 5.09 4.34 0.35
C VAL A 11 4.19 5.38 -0.29
N TYR A 12 3.56 6.22 0.53
CA TYR A 12 2.66 7.29 0.09
C TYR A 12 2.66 8.44 1.09
N SER A 13 2.18 9.60 0.64
CA SER A 13 2.11 10.80 1.47
C SER A 13 0.67 11.12 1.87
N VAL A 14 0.45 11.46 3.13
CA VAL A 14 -0.85 11.93 3.65
C VAL A 14 -0.72 13.38 4.08
N GLN A 15 -1.53 14.26 3.50
CA GLN A 15 -1.61 15.65 3.94
C GLN A 15 -2.33 15.73 5.30
N VAL A 16 -1.74 16.44 6.25
CA VAL A 16 -2.31 16.67 7.58
C VAL A 16 -2.39 18.16 7.91
N ALA A 17 -3.42 18.55 8.65
CA ALA A 17 -3.60 19.94 9.09
C ALA A 17 -2.64 20.31 10.24
N ASP A 18 -2.25 19.34 11.07
CA ASP A 18 -1.38 19.52 12.23
C ASP A 18 -0.26 18.47 12.20
N ALA A 19 0.99 18.92 12.02
CA ALA A 19 2.16 18.04 11.99
C ALA A 19 2.42 17.29 13.31
N SER A 20 1.84 17.74 14.43
CA SER A 20 1.99 17.07 15.72
C SER A 20 1.10 15.83 15.87
N VAL A 21 0.16 15.63 14.93
CA VAL A 21 -0.78 14.51 14.95
C VAL A 21 -0.47 13.56 13.81
N ILE A 22 -0.13 12.32 14.14
CA ILE A 22 0.12 11.28 13.14
C ILE A 22 -1.21 10.69 12.66
N ALA A 23 -1.41 10.65 11.34
CA ALA A 23 -2.55 9.97 10.74
C ALA A 23 -2.46 8.46 11.00
N ALA A 24 -3.58 7.81 11.30
CA ALA A 24 -3.65 6.35 11.24
C ALA A 24 -3.75 5.90 9.79
N THR A 25 -3.25 4.70 9.47
CA THR A 25 -3.32 4.20 8.10
C THR A 25 -3.30 2.68 8.06
N GLY A 26 -3.75 2.12 6.96
CA GLY A 26 -3.83 0.68 6.75
C GLY A 26 -4.30 0.39 5.33
N GLY A 27 -4.66 -0.85 5.08
CA GLY A 27 -5.11 -1.22 3.75
C GLY A 27 -5.54 -2.66 3.64
N GLU A 28 -5.69 -3.08 2.38
CA GLU A 28 -6.09 -4.42 2.00
C GLU A 28 -5.35 -4.83 0.73
N TYR A 29 -5.21 -6.14 0.54
CA TYR A 29 -4.63 -6.73 -0.66
C TYR A 29 -5.54 -7.80 -1.26
N SER A 30 -5.31 -8.11 -2.53
CA SER A 30 -6.08 -9.07 -3.32
C SER A 30 -5.16 -9.81 -4.29
N PHE A 31 -5.37 -11.11 -4.41
CA PHE A 31 -4.66 -12.00 -5.34
C PHE A 31 -5.56 -12.47 -6.51
N ASP A 32 -6.75 -11.89 -6.66
CA ASP A 32 -7.73 -12.28 -7.67
C ASP A 32 -8.25 -11.09 -8.49
N GLY A 33 -7.37 -10.09 -8.71
CA GLY A 33 -7.70 -8.91 -9.51
C GLY A 33 -8.65 -7.93 -8.82
N GLY A 34 -8.68 -7.92 -7.48
CA GLY A 34 -9.53 -7.03 -6.68
C GLY A 34 -10.95 -7.54 -6.47
N VAL A 35 -11.23 -8.83 -6.70
CA VAL A 35 -12.56 -9.42 -6.47
C VAL A 35 -12.77 -9.70 -4.99
N THR A 36 -11.78 -10.28 -4.31
CA THR A 36 -11.75 -10.46 -2.86
C THR A 36 -10.58 -9.73 -2.23
N TRP A 37 -10.80 -9.17 -1.05
CA TRP A 37 -9.82 -8.34 -0.33
C TRP A 37 -9.56 -8.93 1.05
N ALA A 38 -8.29 -8.95 1.45
CA ALA A 38 -7.81 -9.38 2.76
C ALA A 38 -7.08 -8.24 3.46
N SER A 39 -7.28 -8.11 4.77
CA SER A 39 -6.60 -7.12 5.63
C SER A 39 -5.62 -7.75 6.63
N THR A 40 -5.54 -9.09 6.66
CA THR A 40 -4.67 -9.80 7.62
C THR A 40 -3.21 -9.47 7.36
N GLY A 41 -2.55 -8.86 8.35
CA GLY A 41 -1.16 -8.41 8.25
C GLY A 41 -0.97 -7.12 7.44
N ALA A 42 -2.04 -6.56 6.88
CA ALA A 42 -2.03 -5.36 6.03
C ALA A 42 -1.98 -4.10 6.91
N THR A 43 -0.82 -3.87 7.52
CA THR A 43 -0.62 -2.81 8.53
C THR A 43 0.05 -1.61 7.90
N GLY A 44 -0.51 -0.43 8.16
CA GLY A 44 0.07 0.84 7.78
C GLY A 44 0.76 1.51 8.96
N PHE A 45 1.86 2.22 8.71
CA PHE A 45 2.59 2.96 9.73
C PHE A 45 3.27 4.21 9.17
N TYR A 46 3.67 5.09 10.08
CA TYR A 46 4.34 6.35 9.78
C TYR A 46 5.85 6.13 9.58
N GLU A 47 6.40 6.59 8.45
CA GLU A 47 7.79 6.41 8.04
C GLU A 47 8.73 7.49 8.62
N GLN A 48 8.32 8.15 9.70
CA GLN A 48 9.17 9.08 10.47
C GLN A 48 9.61 10.36 9.74
N HIS A 49 8.98 10.72 8.62
CA HIS A 49 9.25 11.96 7.90
C HIS A 49 8.00 12.81 7.66
N ILE A 50 8.14 14.13 7.86
CA ILE A 50 7.12 15.14 7.53
C ILE A 50 7.74 16.16 6.58
N ASP A 51 7.13 16.28 5.41
CA ASP A 51 7.44 17.29 4.42
C ASP A 51 6.55 18.53 4.61
N LEU A 52 7.11 19.72 4.40
CA LEU A 52 6.36 20.98 4.31
C LEU A 52 6.41 21.48 2.87
N THR A 53 5.28 21.40 2.17
CA THR A 53 5.15 21.83 0.77
C THR A 53 3.98 22.80 0.66
N ASP A 54 4.24 24.00 0.13
CA ASP A 54 3.22 25.04 -0.10
C ASP A 54 2.33 25.33 1.13
N GLY A 55 2.93 25.34 2.32
CA GLY A 55 2.24 25.61 3.59
C GLY A 55 1.41 24.43 4.12
N SER A 56 1.53 23.25 3.51
CA SER A 56 0.86 22.03 3.95
C SER A 56 1.86 20.99 4.45
N TYR A 57 1.51 20.30 5.53
CA TYR A 57 2.31 19.20 6.06
C TYR A 57 1.90 17.88 5.40
N PHE A 58 2.88 17.07 5.01
CA PHE A 58 2.69 15.76 4.43
C PHE A 58 3.47 14.73 5.24
N GLN A 59 2.79 13.73 5.78
CA GLN A 59 3.41 12.59 6.45
C GLN A 59 3.73 11.50 5.44
N ALA A 60 4.98 11.02 5.44
CA ALA A 60 5.34 9.80 4.74
C ALA A 60 4.78 8.60 5.50
N MET A 61 3.98 7.80 4.81
CA MET A 61 3.33 6.61 5.33
C MET A 61 3.77 5.40 4.52
N GLN A 62 3.86 4.27 5.21
CA GLN A 62 4.24 2.99 4.66
C GLN A 62 3.12 1.98 4.92
N PHE A 63 2.87 1.12 3.94
CA PHE A 63 1.99 -0.03 4.05
C PHE A 63 2.73 -1.27 3.58
N ASP A 64 2.81 -2.25 4.48
CA ASP A 64 3.48 -3.51 4.21
C ASP A 64 2.50 -4.68 4.29
N VAL A 65 2.68 -5.62 3.37
CA VAL A 65 2.03 -6.93 3.39
C VAL A 65 3.11 -7.98 3.20
N ASP A 66 3.16 -8.96 4.09
CA ASP A 66 4.07 -10.10 4.00
C ASP A 66 3.27 -11.39 4.17
N VAL A 67 2.93 -12.03 3.05
CA VAL A 67 2.13 -13.25 3.02
C VAL A 67 3.07 -14.43 2.85
N PHE A 68 3.09 -15.32 3.83
CA PHE A 68 3.74 -16.61 3.77
C PHE A 68 2.69 -17.71 3.81
N ASP A 69 2.50 -18.42 2.71
CA ASP A 69 1.55 -19.52 2.64
C ASP A 69 2.03 -20.64 1.72
N ASP A 70 1.23 -21.70 1.68
CA ASP A 70 1.42 -22.89 0.86
C ASP A 70 0.20 -22.98 -0.07
N PRO A 71 0.11 -22.08 -1.07
CA PRO A 71 -1.08 -21.97 -1.91
C PRO A 71 -1.27 -23.25 -2.71
N THR A 72 -2.51 -23.69 -2.83
CA THR A 72 -2.87 -24.78 -3.75
C THR A 72 -2.45 -24.43 -5.18
N GLU A 73 -2.25 -25.42 -6.06
CA GLU A 73 -1.90 -25.18 -7.47
C GLU A 73 -2.87 -24.22 -8.18
N ALA A 74 -4.17 -24.31 -7.84
CA ALA A 74 -5.18 -23.38 -8.34
C ALA A 74 -5.01 -21.94 -7.82
N GLU A 75 -4.54 -21.76 -6.60
CA GLU A 75 -4.21 -20.44 -6.02
C GLU A 75 -2.88 -19.91 -6.56
N GLN A 76 -1.90 -20.78 -6.81
CA GLN A 76 -0.65 -20.43 -7.47
C GLN A 76 -0.89 -19.88 -8.86
N THR A 77 -1.80 -20.52 -9.61
CA THR A 77 -2.21 -20.05 -10.95
C THR A 77 -2.85 -18.66 -10.88
N LYS A 78 -3.78 -18.43 -9.94
CA LYS A 78 -4.40 -17.10 -9.76
C LYS A 78 -3.40 -16.01 -9.39
N ARG A 79 -2.37 -16.39 -8.62
CA ARG A 79 -1.27 -15.51 -8.22
C ARG A 79 -0.17 -15.39 -9.26
N GLY A 80 -0.30 -16.06 -10.41
CA GLY A 80 0.69 -16.11 -11.48
C GLY A 80 2.08 -16.59 -11.03
N PHE A 81 2.14 -17.66 -10.24
CA PHE A 81 3.41 -18.31 -9.92
C PHE A 81 3.83 -19.37 -10.95
N ALA A 82 2.92 -19.78 -11.85
CA ALA A 82 3.10 -20.92 -12.75
C ALA A 82 3.19 -20.51 -14.25
N ASP A 83 4.06 -19.54 -14.58
CA ASP A 83 4.34 -19.07 -15.96
C ASP A 83 3.40 -17.97 -16.53
N GLU A 84 2.52 -17.39 -15.71
CA GLU A 84 1.75 -16.18 -16.06
C GLU A 84 2.15 -15.02 -15.14
N GLU A 85 2.15 -13.77 -15.64
CA GLU A 85 2.44 -12.58 -14.83
C GLU A 85 1.39 -12.43 -13.73
N GLY A 86 1.74 -12.86 -12.51
CA GLY A 86 0.91 -12.74 -11.33
C GLY A 86 0.65 -11.29 -10.95
N GLN A 87 -0.51 -11.01 -10.36
CA GLN A 87 -0.80 -9.67 -9.85
C GLN A 87 -1.26 -9.70 -8.39
N VAL A 88 -0.80 -8.71 -7.64
CA VAL A 88 -1.32 -8.37 -6.32
C VAL A 88 -1.93 -6.98 -6.38
N CYS A 89 -3.23 -6.88 -6.11
CA CYS A 89 -3.92 -5.61 -6.01
C CYS A 89 -3.92 -5.13 -4.57
N VAL A 90 -3.69 -3.83 -4.36
CA VAL A 90 -3.68 -3.19 -3.06
C VAL A 90 -4.62 -2.00 -3.03
N ARG A 91 -5.20 -1.73 -1.87
CA ARG A 91 -5.81 -0.44 -1.58
C ARG A 91 -5.46 0.03 -0.19
N VAL A 92 -5.07 1.28 -0.07
CA VAL A 92 -4.67 1.90 1.20
C VAL A 92 -5.61 3.02 1.59
N TRP A 93 -5.84 3.15 2.89
CA TRP A 93 -6.64 4.20 3.50
C TRP A 93 -5.84 4.95 4.55
N ALA A 94 -6.17 6.22 4.75
CA ALA A 94 -5.67 7.04 5.85
C ALA A 94 -6.85 7.55 6.69
N GLN A 95 -6.60 7.74 7.97
CA GLN A 95 -7.54 8.28 8.93
C GLN A 95 -6.92 9.48 9.64
N ASP A 96 -7.64 10.60 9.62
CA ASP A 96 -7.30 11.75 10.46
C ASP A 96 -7.56 11.40 11.93
N SER A 97 -6.50 11.37 12.74
CA SER A 97 -6.58 11.00 14.14
C SER A 97 -7.29 12.05 15.02
N LEU A 98 -7.49 13.28 14.55
CA LEU A 98 -8.28 14.30 15.24
C LEU A 98 -9.78 14.13 14.99
N THR A 99 -10.16 13.91 13.73
CA THR A 99 -11.59 13.89 13.34
C THR A 99 -12.16 12.48 13.23
N GLY A 100 -11.31 11.46 13.18
CA GLY A 100 -11.69 10.08 12.88
C GLY A 100 -12.08 9.84 11.42
N SER A 101 -11.99 10.85 10.55
CA SER A 101 -12.37 10.75 9.14
C SER A 101 -11.43 9.82 8.39
N VAL A 102 -11.99 8.84 7.67
CA VAL A 102 -11.24 7.87 6.85
C VAL A 102 -11.39 8.20 5.38
N THR A 103 -10.29 8.13 4.62
CA THR A 103 -10.30 8.22 3.16
C THR A 103 -9.51 7.09 2.53
N TRP A 104 -10.00 6.57 1.40
CA TRP A 104 -9.23 5.66 0.56
C TRP A 104 -8.35 6.50 -0.37
N ILE A 105 -7.04 6.26 -0.29
CA ILE A 105 -6.06 6.96 -1.13
C ILE A 105 -6.09 6.39 -2.54
N THR A 106 -6.39 5.09 -2.65
CA THR A 106 -6.48 4.33 -3.90
C THR A 106 -7.77 3.50 -3.92
N ASP A 107 -8.42 3.39 -5.08
CA ASP A 107 -9.62 2.56 -5.27
C ASP A 107 -9.29 1.06 -5.49
N GLY A 108 -8.01 0.70 -5.43
CA GLY A 108 -7.47 -0.58 -5.88
C GLY A 108 -6.42 -0.36 -6.98
N TYR A 109 -5.21 -0.83 -6.77
CA TYR A 109 -4.11 -0.77 -7.73
C TYR A 109 -3.36 -2.10 -7.78
N CYS A 110 -3.20 -2.68 -8.96
CA CYS A 110 -2.55 -3.96 -9.15
C CYS A 110 -1.09 -3.80 -9.56
N LEU A 111 -0.23 -4.56 -8.89
CA LEU A 111 1.21 -4.68 -9.08
C LEU A 111 1.49 -6.06 -9.65
N ASP A 112 2.41 -6.15 -10.61
CA ASP A 112 2.89 -7.44 -11.07
C ASP A 112 3.80 -8.08 -10.01
N VAL A 113 3.65 -9.38 -9.77
CA VAL A 113 4.44 -10.14 -8.80
C VAL A 113 5.69 -10.67 -9.50
N CYS A 114 6.85 -10.18 -9.09
CA CYS A 114 8.12 -10.62 -9.64
C CYS A 114 8.55 -11.97 -9.05
N SER A 115 9.23 -12.81 -9.84
CA SER A 115 9.81 -14.08 -9.38
C SER A 115 11.08 -13.91 -8.52
N SER A 116 11.58 -12.68 -8.38
CA SER A 116 12.75 -12.34 -7.56
C SER A 116 12.44 -11.17 -6.64
N LEU A 117 13.01 -11.18 -5.44
CA LEU A 117 12.93 -10.05 -4.52
C LEU A 117 13.75 -8.89 -5.08
N SER A 118 13.17 -7.69 -5.07
CA SER A 118 13.87 -6.43 -5.30
C SER A 118 14.35 -5.86 -3.96
N GLU A 119 15.41 -5.05 -4.01
CA GLU A 119 15.75 -4.18 -2.89
C GLU A 119 14.61 -3.19 -2.62
N PHE A 120 14.36 -2.94 -1.33
CA PHE A 120 13.28 -2.07 -0.85
C PHE A 120 13.53 -0.59 -1.16
N HIS A 121 14.78 -0.15 -1.09
CA HIS A 121 15.18 1.24 -1.30
C HIS A 121 16.12 1.32 -2.49
N ASN A 122 15.85 2.24 -3.41
CA ASN A 122 16.58 2.39 -4.67
C ASN A 122 16.67 1.10 -5.49
N PRO A 123 15.52 0.46 -5.78
CA PRO A 123 15.53 -0.73 -6.62
C PRO A 123 16.19 -0.40 -7.96
N ASP A 124 17.07 -1.30 -8.42
CA ASP A 124 17.69 -1.17 -9.73
C ASP A 124 16.60 -1.26 -10.80
N PRO A 125 16.39 -0.19 -11.60
CA PRO A 125 15.29 -0.12 -12.57
C PRO A 125 15.38 -1.21 -13.65
N ASP A 126 16.56 -1.81 -13.85
CA ASP A 126 16.78 -2.84 -14.87
C ASP A 126 16.52 -4.27 -14.35
N THR A 127 16.46 -4.47 -13.03
CA THR A 127 16.27 -5.80 -12.41
C THR A 127 15.04 -5.88 -11.51
N ALA A 128 14.50 -4.74 -11.09
CA ALA A 128 13.29 -4.69 -10.30
C ALA A 128 12.07 -4.65 -11.21
N CYS A 129 11.07 -5.52 -10.98
CA CYS A 129 9.73 -5.28 -11.52
C CYS A 129 9.03 -4.20 -10.67
N THR A 130 9.61 -3.00 -10.72
CA THR A 130 9.10 -1.83 -10.03
C THR A 130 8.12 -1.11 -10.92
N THR A 131 6.83 -1.21 -10.58
CA THR A 131 5.84 -0.28 -11.09
C THR A 131 5.73 0.90 -10.12
N SER A 132 6.29 2.05 -10.49
CA SER A 132 6.05 3.32 -9.81
C SER A 132 4.80 3.98 -10.40
N LYS A 133 3.80 4.27 -9.58
CA LYS A 133 2.68 5.16 -9.92
C LYS A 133 2.43 6.14 -8.80
N THR A 134 2.49 7.43 -9.12
CA THR A 134 2.14 8.50 -8.18
C THR A 134 0.67 8.87 -8.34
N ARG A 135 -0.10 8.80 -7.24
CA ARG A 135 -1.47 9.33 -7.15
C ARG A 135 -1.54 10.25 -5.93
N THR A 136 -2.02 11.48 -6.14
CA THR A 136 -2.26 12.44 -5.05
C THR A 136 -3.75 12.47 -4.74
N THR A 137 -4.11 12.13 -3.51
CA THR A 137 -5.48 12.24 -3.00
C THR A 137 -5.46 13.20 -1.81
N THR A 138 -6.17 14.32 -1.91
CA THR A 138 -6.28 15.29 -0.82
C THR A 138 -7.45 14.95 0.08
N MET A 139 -7.17 14.67 1.35
CA MET A 139 -8.22 14.51 2.35
C MET A 139 -8.66 15.91 2.82
N THR A 140 -9.83 16.35 2.36
CA THR A 140 -10.36 17.66 2.78
C THR A 140 -11.29 17.46 3.97
N THR A 141 -10.80 17.74 5.18
CA THR A 141 -11.67 17.79 6.36
C THR A 141 -12.45 19.10 6.33
N THR A 142 -13.75 19.02 6.06
CA THR A 142 -14.64 20.20 6.17
C THR A 142 -15.00 20.37 7.65
N THR A 143 -14.18 21.10 8.40
CA THR A 143 -14.54 21.50 9.76
C THR A 143 -15.68 22.51 9.68
N THR A 144 -16.91 22.08 9.96
CA THR A 144 -18.03 23.01 10.08
C THR A 144 -17.90 23.68 11.44
N MET A 145 -17.47 24.95 11.47
CA MET A 145 -17.50 25.74 12.71
C MET A 145 -18.96 26.02 13.06
N GLY A 146 -19.46 25.37 14.10
CA GLY A 146 -20.74 25.68 14.75
C GLY A 146 -20.60 26.78 15.79
#